data_AF-A0A4S8KV04-F1
#
_entry.id   AF-A0A4S8KV04-F1
#
_cell.length_a   1.000
_cell.length_b   1.000
_cell.length_c   1.000
_cell.angle_alpha   90.00
_cell.angle_beta   90.00
_cell.angle_gamma   90.00
#
_symmetry.space_group_name_H-M   'P 1'
#
loop_
_entity.id
_entity.type
_entity.pdbx_description
1 polymer ?
#
loop_
_entity_poly.entity_id
_entity_poly.type
_entity_poly.pdbx_seq_one_letter_code
_entity_poly.pdbx_strand_id
1 'polypeptide(L)'
;MLMQMKGHNAISPCRMCRITGLSIPGIAGTAHYVPLDRRCHPSQLEPTQYNPADLPLRNHDEMCQQALEVEGARTNTESERLARKYGIKGQSILLHLHSLRFPSSFPYDFMHLIWENLMKNLVLHWTGEFKGLDDGRESYTLDNAVWKAIGDDTAQAGTTIPSAYGVRVPNIADPGKTLSAEMWSFWTLFLGPVVLRRGFLQTVYYQHYIKLVWLLNICLQFEISVNDIQRV
;
A
#
# COMPACT_ATOMS: atom_id res chain seq x y z
N MET A 1 -0.09 11.52 14.95
CA MET A 1 0.39 10.21 14.46
C MET A 1 1.24 9.59 15.55
N LEU A 2 0.88 8.39 16.05
CA LEU A 2 1.44 7.83 17.29
C LEU A 2 2.96 7.63 17.26
N MET A 3 3.54 7.23 16.13
CA MET A 3 4.98 7.01 16.00
C MET A 3 5.81 8.29 15.76
N GLN A 4 5.19 9.46 15.69
CA GLN A 4 5.85 10.71 15.32
C GLN A 4 6.59 10.67 13.96
N MET A 5 6.10 9.89 12.99
CA MET A 5 6.68 9.91 11.65
C MET A 5 6.28 11.17 10.88
N LYS A 6 7.17 11.65 10.02
CA LYS A 6 6.94 12.82 9.17
C LYS A 6 6.17 12.50 7.89
N GLY A 7 6.28 11.27 7.38
CA GLY A 7 5.56 10.80 6.20
C GLY A 7 6.20 11.24 4.88
N HIS A 8 5.38 11.38 3.83
CA HIS A 8 5.80 11.54 2.43
C HIS A 8 6.60 12.81 2.11
N ASN A 9 6.58 13.81 2.99
CA ASN A 9 7.37 15.05 2.82
C ASN A 9 8.80 14.93 3.38
N ALA A 10 9.15 13.79 4.00
CA ALA A 10 10.50 13.53 4.45
C ALA A 10 11.41 13.03 3.32
N ILE A 11 12.71 13.25 3.49
CA ILE A 11 13.74 12.63 2.67
C ILE A 11 13.79 11.13 2.95
N SER A 12 13.59 10.69 4.19
CA SER A 12 13.51 9.25 4.54
C SER A 12 12.10 8.88 5.00
N PRO A 13 11.11 8.77 4.10
CA PRO A 13 9.69 8.69 4.47
C PRO A 13 9.28 7.31 5.00
N CYS A 14 10.05 6.26 4.71
CA CYS A 14 9.75 4.93 5.20
C CYS A 14 10.00 4.83 6.71
N ARG A 15 9.04 4.23 7.42
CA ARG A 15 9.17 3.96 8.86
C ARG A 15 10.00 2.72 9.17
N MET A 16 10.16 1.79 8.23
CA MET A 16 10.84 0.51 8.46
C MET A 16 12.32 0.56 8.06
N CYS A 17 12.66 1.35 7.04
CA CYS A 17 14.01 1.48 6.51
C CYS A 17 14.37 2.93 6.23
N ARG A 18 15.65 3.16 5.92
CA ARG A 18 16.26 4.48 5.69
C ARG A 18 16.38 4.81 4.21
N ILE A 19 15.56 4.18 3.37
CA ILE A 19 15.51 4.51 1.94
C ILE A 19 15.18 5.99 1.79
N THR A 20 15.91 6.66 0.92
CA THR A 20 15.71 8.09 0.65
C THR A 20 14.74 8.28 -0.49
N GLY A 21 13.91 9.31 -0.44
CA GLY A 21 12.99 9.66 -1.51
C GLY A 21 13.61 10.59 -2.53
N LEU A 22 13.09 10.54 -3.75
CA LEU A 22 13.42 11.38 -4.89
C LEU A 22 12.28 12.35 -5.17
N SER A 23 12.62 13.59 -5.51
CA SER A 23 11.67 14.56 -6.04
C SER A 23 11.35 14.24 -7.49
N ILE A 24 10.13 14.52 -7.95
CA ILE A 24 9.80 14.37 -9.37
C ILE A 24 10.57 15.43 -10.18
N PRO A 25 11.32 15.04 -11.22
CA PRO A 25 11.99 15.98 -12.10
C PRO A 25 11.02 16.97 -12.74
N GLY A 26 11.34 18.26 -12.70
CA GLY A 26 10.55 19.31 -13.36
C GLY A 26 9.21 19.67 -12.67
N ILE A 27 8.86 19.04 -11.55
CA ILE A 27 7.66 19.36 -10.79
C ILE A 27 8.05 19.93 -9.42
N ALA A 28 7.53 21.13 -9.11
CA ALA A 28 7.67 21.74 -7.79
C ALA A 28 6.71 21.06 -6.78
N GLY A 29 7.03 19.82 -6.41
CA GLY A 29 6.30 19.03 -5.42
C GLY A 29 7.07 18.85 -4.12
N THR A 30 6.36 18.73 -3.01
CA THR A 30 6.94 18.44 -1.68
C THR A 30 7.05 16.95 -1.37
N ALA A 31 6.32 16.12 -2.12
CA ALA A 31 6.30 14.67 -1.96
C ALA A 31 7.54 14.03 -2.60
N HIS A 32 8.15 13.10 -1.86
CA HIS A 32 9.25 12.29 -2.37
C HIS A 32 8.76 10.87 -2.65
N TYR A 33 9.20 10.31 -3.78
CA TYR A 33 8.93 8.92 -4.16
C TYR A 33 10.12 8.05 -3.81
N VAL A 34 9.89 6.79 -3.46
CA VAL A 34 10.95 5.87 -3.02
C VAL A 34 11.10 4.69 -3.97
N PRO A 35 11.45 4.91 -5.26
CA PRO A 35 11.68 3.80 -6.16
C PRO A 35 12.91 3.01 -5.73
N LEU A 36 12.80 1.68 -5.82
CA LEU A 36 13.92 0.77 -5.56
C LEU A 36 14.95 0.84 -6.69
N ASP A 37 14.51 0.97 -7.94
CA ASP A 37 15.37 1.19 -9.10
C ASP A 37 15.35 2.67 -9.50
N ARG A 38 16.53 3.30 -9.48
CA ARG A 38 16.71 4.74 -9.74
C ARG A 38 17.60 5.00 -10.94
N ARG A 39 17.99 3.96 -11.68
CA ARG A 39 18.95 4.06 -12.79
C ARG A 39 18.48 4.98 -13.91
N CYS A 40 17.17 5.06 -14.12
CA CYS A 40 16.55 5.94 -15.11
C CYS A 40 16.18 7.32 -14.56
N HIS A 41 16.46 7.62 -13.28
CA HIS A 41 16.11 8.91 -12.70
C HIS A 41 17.14 9.98 -13.15
N PRO A 42 16.70 11.17 -13.59
CA PRO A 42 17.61 12.22 -14.07
C PRO A 42 18.64 12.69 -13.03
N SER A 43 18.26 12.66 -11.75
CA SER A 43 19.19 12.94 -10.66
C SER A 43 20.02 11.70 -10.36
N GLN A 44 21.31 11.74 -10.68
CA GLN A 44 22.31 10.70 -10.37
C GLN A 44 22.60 10.66 -8.86
N LEU A 45 21.69 10.05 -8.11
CA LEU A 45 21.79 9.94 -6.65
C LEU A 45 22.12 8.50 -6.25
N GLU A 46 23.06 8.36 -5.31
CA GLU A 46 23.40 7.05 -4.73
C GLU A 46 22.47 6.69 -3.54
N PRO A 47 22.11 5.40 -3.39
CA PRO A 47 22.40 4.31 -4.32
C PRO A 47 21.47 4.37 -5.55
N THR A 48 21.99 4.04 -6.73
CA THR A 48 21.18 3.97 -7.96
C THR A 48 20.18 2.81 -7.97
N GLN A 49 20.34 1.84 -7.06
CA GLN A 49 19.41 0.74 -6.85
C GLN A 49 19.44 0.27 -5.39
N TYR A 50 18.29 -0.05 -4.83
CA TYR A 50 18.16 -0.74 -3.55
C TYR A 50 17.89 -2.22 -3.77
N ASN A 51 18.61 -3.08 -3.05
CA ASN A 51 18.27 -4.50 -2.97
C ASN A 51 17.03 -4.66 -2.08
N PRO A 52 15.88 -5.15 -2.59
CA PRO A 52 14.68 -5.35 -1.76
C PRO A 52 14.90 -6.34 -0.62
N ALA A 53 15.84 -7.28 -0.75
CA ALA A 53 16.18 -8.26 0.27
C ALA A 53 17.18 -7.73 1.32
N ASP A 54 17.81 -6.58 1.06
CA ASP A 54 18.83 -5.97 1.92
C ASP A 54 18.62 -4.45 1.99
N LEU A 55 17.44 -4.05 2.43
CA LEU A 55 17.11 -2.64 2.64
C LEU A 55 17.83 -2.13 3.90
N PRO A 56 18.20 -0.84 3.97
CA PRO A 56 18.84 -0.27 5.15
C PRO A 56 17.80 -0.11 6.28
N LEU A 57 17.47 -1.20 6.96
CA LEU A 57 16.45 -1.24 8.01
C LEU A 57 16.79 -0.30 9.16
N ARG A 58 15.76 0.28 9.78
CA ARG A 58 15.87 1.05 11.02
C ARG A 58 15.82 0.09 12.19
N ASN A 59 16.52 0.44 13.26
CA ASN A 59 16.37 -0.24 14.54
C ASN A 59 15.84 0.73 15.61
N HIS A 60 15.42 0.16 16.74
CA HIS A 60 14.79 0.91 17.83
C HIS A 60 15.69 2.00 18.40
N ASP A 61 16.95 1.68 18.68
CA ASP A 61 17.87 2.59 19.36
C ASP A 61 18.21 3.77 18.44
N GLU A 62 18.42 3.51 17.15
CA GLU A 62 18.61 4.54 16.12
C GLU A 62 17.39 5.46 16.02
N MET A 63 16.17 4.92 16.01
CA MET A 63 14.96 5.75 15.97
C MET A 63 14.81 6.62 17.22
N CYS A 64 15.14 6.08 18.41
CA CYS A 64 15.11 6.84 19.65
C CYS A 64 16.13 7.97 19.63
N GLN A 65 17.36 7.70 19.19
CA GLN A 65 18.41 8.70 19.09
C GLN A 65 18.02 9.81 18.11
N GLN A 66 17.53 9.46 16.91
CA GLN A 66 17.10 10.45 15.91
C GLN A 66 15.93 11.30 16.42
N ALA A 67 15.00 10.72 17.17
CA ALA A 67 13.91 11.44 17.81
C ALA A 67 14.42 12.45 18.86
N LEU A 68 15.37 12.04 19.70
CA LEU A 68 16.02 12.90 20.68
C LEU A 68 16.80 14.05 20.03
N GLU A 69 17.50 13.78 18.93
CA GLU A 69 18.22 14.82 18.17
C GLU A 69 17.26 15.88 17.61
N VAL A 70 16.10 15.46 17.12
CA VAL A 70 15.07 16.37 16.57
C VAL A 70 14.47 17.26 17.67
N GLU A 71 14.18 16.71 18.85
CA GLU A 71 13.65 17.48 19.98
C GLU A 71 14.70 18.35 20.66
N GLY A 72 15.95 17.89 20.72
CA GLY A 72 17.08 18.63 21.30
C GLY A 72 17.63 19.74 20.40
N ALA A 73 17.08 19.94 19.21
CA ALA A 73 17.51 20.96 18.27
C ALA A 73 17.32 22.37 18.86
N ARG A 74 18.35 23.22 18.73
CA ARG A 74 18.36 24.58 19.31
C ARG A 74 17.35 25.55 18.68
N THR A 75 16.91 25.28 17.45
CA THR A 75 16.00 26.13 16.69
C THR A 75 14.96 25.29 15.97
N ASN A 76 13.78 25.88 15.71
CA ASN A 76 12.72 25.23 14.93
C ASN A 76 13.20 24.87 13.52
N THR A 77 14.03 25.71 12.91
CA THR A 77 14.61 25.45 11.58
C THR A 77 15.47 24.18 11.59
N GLU A 78 16.31 24.01 12.62
CA GLU A 78 17.16 22.84 12.74
C GLU A 78 16.33 21.58 13.06
N SER A 79 15.34 21.70 13.94
CA SER A 79 14.40 20.60 14.24
C SER A 79 13.68 20.13 12.97
N GLU A 80 13.17 21.06 12.16
CA GLU A 80 12.46 20.74 10.92
C GLU A 80 13.38 20.11 9.86
N ARG A 81 14.64 20.57 9.78
CA ARG A 81 15.69 20.00 8.92
C ARG A 81 16.02 18.57 9.31
N LEU A 82 16.27 18.31 10.60
CA LEU A 82 16.53 16.96 11.13
C LEU A 82 15.30 16.06 10.93
N ALA A 83 14.10 16.58 11.21
CA ALA A 83 12.88 15.83 11.03
C ALA A 83 12.65 15.44 9.57
N ARG A 84 13.00 16.33 8.63
CA ARG A 84 12.95 16.04 7.19
C ARG A 84 14.00 15.00 6.79
N LYS A 85 15.22 15.09 7.31
CA LYS A 85 16.31 14.14 7.05
C LYS A 85 15.94 12.73 7.52
N TYR A 86 15.54 12.59 8.78
CA TYR A 86 15.26 11.31 9.43
C TYR A 86 13.87 10.77 9.14
N GLY A 87 12.93 11.64 8.75
CA GLY A 87 11.51 11.27 8.65
C GLY A 87 10.82 11.10 10.00
N ILE A 88 11.41 11.60 11.09
CA ILE A 88 10.93 11.50 12.47
C ILE A 88 10.74 12.90 13.02
N LYS A 89 9.58 13.21 13.60
CA LYS A 89 9.23 14.55 14.11
C LYS A 89 9.68 14.80 15.55
N GLY A 90 10.01 13.75 16.29
CA GLY A 90 10.37 13.82 17.71
C GLY A 90 10.07 12.51 18.41
N GLN A 91 10.10 12.52 19.74
CA GLN A 91 9.86 11.35 20.58
C GLN A 91 8.37 11.02 20.63
N SER A 92 8.07 9.73 20.41
CA SER A 92 6.74 9.22 20.66
C SER A 92 6.55 9.01 22.16
N ILE A 93 5.39 9.35 22.70
CA ILE A 93 5.02 9.00 24.07
C ILE A 93 5.11 7.50 24.33
N LEU A 94 4.90 6.68 23.29
CA LEU A 94 4.98 5.23 23.36
C LEU A 94 6.42 4.70 23.54
N LEU A 95 7.45 5.54 23.40
CA LEU A 95 8.84 5.16 23.74
C LEU A 95 9.01 4.87 25.24
N HIS A 96 8.13 5.38 26.09
CA HIS A 96 8.12 5.05 27.53
C HIS A 96 7.62 3.63 27.81
N LEU A 97 7.01 2.96 26.83
CA LEU A 97 6.55 1.59 26.97
C LEU A 97 7.68 0.65 26.54
N HIS A 98 8.45 0.15 27.52
CA HIS A 98 9.60 -0.73 27.27
C HIS A 98 9.26 -2.05 26.56
N SER A 99 7.98 -2.44 26.54
CA SER A 99 7.49 -3.60 25.80
C SER A 99 7.35 -3.34 24.29
N LEU A 100 7.44 -2.09 23.83
CA LEU A 100 7.35 -1.73 22.43
C LEU A 100 8.74 -1.50 21.83
N ARG A 101 8.93 -2.03 20.62
CA ARG A 101 10.13 -1.85 19.81
C ARG A 101 9.74 -1.09 18.55
N PHE A 102 10.45 -0.01 18.28
CA PHE A 102 10.24 0.79 17.09
C PHE A 102 11.20 0.32 15.99
N PRO A 103 10.76 0.22 14.73
CA PRO A 103 9.38 0.31 14.25
C PRO A 103 8.59 -1.01 14.33
N SER A 104 9.22 -2.11 14.76
CA SER A 104 8.70 -3.48 14.60
C SER A 104 7.40 -3.80 15.32
N SER A 105 7.08 -3.12 16.43
CA SER A 105 5.82 -3.31 17.15
C SER A 105 4.61 -2.66 16.47
N PHE A 106 4.80 -1.94 15.36
CA PHE A 106 3.71 -1.25 14.66
C PHE A 106 3.44 -1.92 13.30
N PRO A 107 2.33 -2.67 13.17
CA PRO A 107 2.00 -3.35 11.92
C PRO A 107 1.72 -2.34 10.80
N TYR A 108 1.82 -2.79 9.56
CA TYR A 108 1.43 -1.97 8.41
C TYR A 108 -0.08 -1.75 8.44
N ASP A 109 -0.49 -0.58 7.97
CA ASP A 109 -1.90 -0.26 7.84
C ASP A 109 -2.48 -1.04 6.64
N PHE A 110 -2.66 -2.35 6.84
CA PHE A 110 -3.06 -3.28 5.79
C PHE A 110 -4.44 -2.92 5.23
N MET A 111 -5.33 -2.43 6.09
CA MET A 111 -6.65 -1.95 5.71
C MET A 111 -6.56 -0.84 4.67
N HIS A 112 -5.80 0.23 4.95
CA HIS A 112 -5.68 1.31 3.98
C HIS A 112 -4.83 0.89 2.77
N LEU A 113 -3.72 0.19 2.98
CA LEU A 113 -2.79 -0.17 1.90
C LEU A 113 -3.44 -1.09 0.86
N ILE A 114 -4.13 -2.13 1.31
CA ILE A 114 -4.67 -3.15 0.41
C ILE A 114 -6.11 -2.82 0.02
N TRP A 115 -6.99 -2.64 1.00
CA TRP A 115 -8.44 -2.56 0.73
C TRP A 115 -8.86 -1.20 0.21
N GLU A 116 -8.38 -0.12 0.83
CA GLU A 116 -8.78 1.24 0.44
C GLU A 116 -7.94 1.81 -0.70
N ASN A 117 -6.70 1.33 -0.91
CA ASN A 117 -5.81 1.86 -1.95
C ASN A 117 -5.58 0.86 -3.08
N LEU A 118 -4.92 -0.28 -2.84
CA LEU A 118 -4.55 -1.21 -3.91
C LEU A 118 -5.77 -1.66 -4.73
N MET A 119 -6.81 -2.17 -4.07
CA MET A 119 -7.98 -2.70 -4.77
C MET A 119 -8.76 -1.62 -5.52
N LYS A 120 -8.92 -0.43 -4.94
CA LYS A 120 -9.54 0.70 -5.65
C LYS A 120 -8.74 1.11 -6.88
N ASN A 121 -7.41 1.21 -6.75
CA ASN A 121 -6.55 1.54 -7.88
C ASN A 121 -6.62 0.47 -8.97
N LEU A 122 -6.65 -0.81 -8.61
CA LEU A 122 -6.80 -1.90 -9.57
C LEU A 122 -8.14 -1.83 -10.30
N VAL A 123 -9.25 -1.57 -9.61
CA VAL A 123 -10.55 -1.38 -10.26
C VAL A 123 -10.51 -0.19 -11.23
N LEU A 124 -9.94 0.95 -10.82
CA LEU A 124 -9.77 2.10 -11.71
C LEU A 124 -8.92 1.74 -12.94
N HIS A 125 -7.90 0.90 -12.80
CA HIS A 125 -7.13 0.40 -13.95
C HIS A 125 -8.00 -0.48 -14.85
N TRP A 126 -8.72 -1.44 -14.28
CA TRP A 126 -9.56 -2.36 -15.04
C TRP A 126 -10.74 -1.67 -15.72
N THR A 127 -11.14 -0.48 -15.29
CA THR A 127 -12.22 0.30 -15.91
C THR A 127 -11.70 1.46 -16.77
N GLY A 128 -10.38 1.60 -16.96
CA GLY A 128 -9.79 2.68 -17.76
C GLY A 128 -9.88 4.09 -17.12
N GLU A 129 -10.19 4.18 -15.82
CA GLU A 129 -10.40 5.44 -15.10
C GLU A 129 -9.18 5.85 -14.26
N PHE A 130 -8.08 5.09 -14.32
CA PHE A 130 -6.91 5.36 -13.47
C PHE A 130 -6.06 6.51 -14.01
N LYS A 131 -6.33 7.72 -13.50
CA LYS A 131 -5.47 8.92 -13.66
C LYS A 131 -5.08 9.23 -15.11
N GLY A 132 -5.96 8.93 -16.06
CA GLY A 132 -5.72 9.16 -17.50
C GLY A 132 -4.68 8.24 -18.13
N LEU A 133 -4.31 7.15 -17.46
CA LEU A 133 -3.49 6.08 -18.06
C LEU A 133 -4.39 5.11 -18.81
N ASP A 134 -4.00 4.78 -20.03
CA ASP A 134 -4.61 3.71 -20.81
C ASP A 134 -3.92 2.37 -20.53
N ASP A 135 -4.30 1.33 -21.27
CA ASP A 135 -3.69 0.00 -21.19
C ASP A 135 -2.26 -0.04 -21.76
N GLY A 136 -1.80 1.03 -22.42
CA GLY A 136 -0.52 1.07 -23.10
C GLY A 136 -0.37 -0.06 -24.13
N ARG A 137 0.51 -1.02 -23.84
CA ARG A 137 0.74 -2.23 -24.68
C ARG A 137 0.00 -3.47 -24.18
N GLU A 138 -0.68 -3.34 -23.05
CA GLU A 138 -1.36 -4.41 -22.34
C GLU A 138 -2.86 -4.44 -22.75
N SER A 139 -3.66 -5.31 -22.13
CA SER A 139 -5.12 -5.35 -22.37
C SER A 139 -5.87 -5.81 -21.12
N TYR A 140 -5.66 -5.08 -20.01
CA TYR A 140 -6.25 -5.39 -18.72
C TYR A 140 -7.60 -4.68 -18.49
N THR A 141 -8.02 -3.76 -19.36
CA THR A 141 -9.32 -3.11 -19.24
C THR A 141 -10.45 -4.10 -19.55
N LEU A 142 -11.47 -4.07 -18.69
CA LEU A 142 -12.72 -4.80 -18.83
C LEU A 142 -13.67 -4.00 -19.74
N ASP A 143 -14.39 -4.70 -20.61
CA ASP A 143 -15.47 -4.08 -21.35
C ASP A 143 -16.57 -3.57 -20.39
N ASN A 144 -17.16 -2.41 -20.71
CA ASN A 144 -18.17 -1.79 -19.84
C ASN A 144 -19.38 -2.69 -19.56
N ALA A 145 -19.82 -3.50 -20.54
CA ALA A 145 -20.91 -4.43 -20.34
C ALA A 145 -20.51 -5.56 -19.38
N VAL A 146 -19.26 -6.01 -19.46
CA VAL A 146 -18.70 -7.02 -18.54
C VAL A 146 -18.58 -6.46 -17.14
N TRP A 147 -18.05 -5.24 -16.96
CA TRP A 147 -17.96 -4.61 -15.64
C TRP A 147 -19.32 -4.38 -14.99
N LYS A 148 -20.31 -3.95 -15.78
CA LYS A 148 -21.70 -3.82 -15.30
C LYS A 148 -22.26 -5.17 -14.84
N ALA A 149 -22.05 -6.24 -15.61
CA ALA A 149 -22.50 -7.59 -15.24
C ALA A 149 -21.83 -8.07 -13.94
N ILE A 150 -20.53 -7.85 -13.77
CA ILE A 150 -19.80 -8.12 -12.53
C ILE A 150 -20.44 -7.39 -11.33
N GLY A 151 -20.81 -6.13 -11.52
CA GLY A 151 -21.50 -5.32 -10.53
C GLY A 151 -22.85 -5.89 -10.12
N ASP A 152 -23.66 -6.30 -11.10
CA ASP A 152 -24.98 -6.89 -10.89
C ASP A 152 -24.86 -8.24 -10.15
N ASP A 153 -23.94 -9.12 -10.58
CA ASP A 153 -23.67 -10.42 -9.94
C ASP A 153 -23.15 -10.25 -8.50
N THR A 154 -22.29 -9.25 -8.26
CA THR A 154 -21.78 -8.92 -6.92
C THR A 154 -22.94 -8.58 -5.97
N ALA A 155 -23.87 -7.72 -6.39
CA ALA A 155 -25.01 -7.31 -5.57
C ALA A 155 -26.01 -8.47 -5.31
N GLN A 156 -26.16 -9.36 -6.30
CA GLN A 156 -27.01 -10.54 -6.21
C GLN A 156 -26.44 -11.60 -5.27
N ALA A 157 -25.13 -11.83 -5.28
CA ALA A 157 -24.47 -12.78 -4.37
C ALA A 157 -24.76 -12.46 -2.89
N GLY A 158 -24.90 -11.18 -2.54
CA GLY A 158 -25.28 -10.74 -1.21
C GLY A 158 -26.66 -11.19 -0.72
N THR A 159 -27.49 -11.78 -1.58
CA THR A 159 -28.80 -12.35 -1.19
C THR A 159 -28.71 -13.79 -0.69
N THR A 160 -27.63 -14.51 -1.03
CA THR A 160 -27.45 -15.93 -0.70
C THR A 160 -26.34 -16.18 0.31
N ILE A 161 -25.41 -15.24 0.47
CA ILE A 161 -24.31 -15.33 1.44
C ILE A 161 -24.84 -15.03 2.84
N PRO A 162 -24.73 -15.96 3.80
CA PRO A 162 -25.13 -15.69 5.18
C PRO A 162 -24.27 -14.57 5.79
N SER A 163 -24.88 -13.69 6.57
CA SER A 163 -24.20 -12.56 7.22
C SER A 163 -23.06 -12.99 8.16
N ALA A 164 -23.05 -14.23 8.62
CA ALA A 164 -21.96 -14.80 9.41
C ALA A 164 -20.62 -14.88 8.65
N TYR A 165 -20.64 -14.89 7.31
CA TYR A 165 -19.44 -14.94 6.48
C TYR A 165 -18.90 -13.57 6.07
N GLY A 166 -19.70 -12.51 6.22
CA GLY A 166 -19.27 -11.16 5.88
C GLY A 166 -20.43 -10.22 5.55
N VAL A 167 -20.04 -8.98 5.26
CA VAL A 167 -20.96 -7.90 4.87
C VAL A 167 -21.49 -8.10 3.45
N ARG A 168 -22.75 -7.72 3.23
CA ARG A 168 -23.32 -7.63 1.89
C ARG A 168 -22.62 -6.53 1.09
N VAL A 169 -21.98 -6.91 -0.01
CA VAL A 169 -21.33 -5.96 -0.92
C VAL A 169 -22.40 -5.40 -1.88
N PRO A 170 -22.52 -4.07 -2.04
CA PRO A 170 -23.41 -3.46 -3.02
C PRO A 170 -22.89 -3.68 -4.45
N ASN A 171 -23.63 -3.19 -5.46
CA ASN A 171 -23.13 -3.21 -6.83
C ASN A 171 -21.82 -2.40 -6.90
N ILE A 172 -20.70 -3.09 -7.18
CA ILE A 172 -19.36 -2.49 -7.21
C ILE A 172 -19.13 -1.59 -8.44
N ALA A 173 -19.95 -1.74 -9.48
CA ALA A 173 -19.91 -0.92 -10.68
C ALA A 173 -20.79 0.35 -10.56
N ASP A 174 -21.55 0.51 -9.48
CA ASP A 174 -22.37 1.70 -9.24
C ASP A 174 -21.51 2.85 -8.65
N PRO A 175 -21.29 3.95 -9.40
CA PRO A 175 -20.45 5.06 -8.94
C PRO A 175 -21.05 5.81 -7.73
N GLY A 176 -22.35 5.64 -7.45
CA GLY A 176 -23.01 6.19 -6.28
C GLY A 176 -22.81 5.40 -5.00
N LYS A 177 -22.15 4.23 -5.05
CA LYS A 177 -21.90 3.37 -3.89
C LYS A 177 -20.48 3.51 -3.39
N THR A 178 -20.33 3.78 -2.10
CA THR A 178 -19.05 3.70 -1.41
C THR A 178 -18.93 2.34 -0.74
N LEU A 179 -17.82 1.65 -1.01
CA LEU A 179 -17.48 0.39 -0.34
C LEU A 179 -16.51 0.68 0.81
N SER A 180 -16.77 0.10 1.98
CA SER A 180 -15.85 0.12 3.12
C SER A 180 -14.69 -0.85 2.90
N ALA A 181 -13.63 -0.71 3.68
CA ALA A 181 -12.51 -1.65 3.67
C ALA A 181 -12.93 -3.12 3.90
N GLU A 182 -13.96 -3.35 4.74
CA GLU A 182 -14.52 -4.69 4.96
C GLU A 182 -15.24 -5.22 3.71
N MET A 183 -15.98 -4.36 3.00
CA MET A 183 -16.62 -4.75 1.73
C MET A 183 -15.56 -5.05 0.66
N TRP A 184 -14.48 -4.26 0.59
CA TRP A 184 -13.36 -4.50 -0.31
C TRP A 184 -12.62 -5.79 0.01
N SER A 185 -12.38 -6.08 1.28
CA SER A 185 -11.70 -7.33 1.68
C SER A 185 -12.57 -8.54 1.33
N PHE A 186 -13.86 -8.50 1.67
CA PHE A 186 -14.79 -9.58 1.36
C PHE A 186 -14.92 -9.80 -0.15
N TRP A 187 -15.11 -8.72 -0.91
CA TRP A 187 -15.18 -8.81 -2.36
C TRP A 187 -13.90 -9.40 -2.94
N THR A 188 -12.74 -8.89 -2.52
CA THR A 188 -11.44 -9.32 -3.06
C THR A 188 -11.15 -10.79 -2.78
N LEU A 189 -11.45 -11.26 -1.56
CA LEU A 189 -11.05 -12.61 -1.16
C LEU A 189 -12.04 -13.67 -1.64
N PHE A 190 -13.33 -13.35 -1.75
CA PHE A 190 -14.38 -14.35 -1.96
C PHE A 190 -15.18 -14.14 -3.24
N LEU A 191 -15.63 -12.92 -3.54
CA LEU A 191 -16.50 -12.68 -4.70
C LEU A 191 -15.71 -12.53 -5.99
N GLY A 192 -14.68 -11.69 -5.98
CA GLY A 192 -13.84 -11.36 -7.13
C GLY A 192 -13.26 -12.58 -7.85
N PRO A 193 -12.76 -13.63 -7.17
CA PRO A 193 -12.30 -14.86 -7.82
C PRO A 193 -13.38 -15.54 -8.67
N VAL A 194 -14.65 -15.38 -8.30
CA VAL A 194 -15.79 -15.94 -9.01
C VAL A 194 -16.24 -14.99 -10.11
N VAL A 195 -16.52 -13.73 -9.78
CA VAL A 195 -17.15 -12.78 -10.72
C VAL A 195 -16.17 -12.27 -11.79
N LEU A 196 -14.86 -12.24 -11.52
CA LEU A 196 -13.86 -11.87 -12.54
C LEU A 196 -13.48 -13.04 -13.46
N ARG A 197 -13.99 -14.24 -13.20
CA ARG A 197 -13.64 -15.43 -13.98
C ARG A 197 -14.14 -15.26 -15.42
N ARG A 198 -13.19 -15.23 -16.36
CA ARG A 198 -13.43 -14.95 -17.79
C ARG A 198 -13.91 -13.51 -18.09
N GLY A 199 -13.73 -12.57 -17.15
CA GLY A 199 -14.04 -11.16 -17.38
C GLY A 199 -13.01 -10.45 -18.26
N PHE A 200 -11.73 -10.74 -18.05
CA PHE A 200 -10.64 -10.13 -18.84
C PHE A 200 -10.50 -10.78 -20.22
N LEU A 201 -10.20 -9.96 -21.23
CA LEU A 201 -9.92 -10.43 -22.59
C LEU A 201 -8.74 -11.40 -22.62
N GLN A 202 -7.66 -11.06 -21.91
CA GLN A 202 -6.53 -11.94 -21.73
C GLN A 202 -6.59 -12.63 -20.35
N THR A 203 -6.55 -13.96 -20.36
CA THR A 203 -6.65 -14.78 -19.14
C THR A 203 -5.53 -14.49 -18.12
N VAL A 204 -4.39 -13.96 -18.57
CA VAL A 204 -3.24 -13.62 -17.72
C VAL A 204 -3.61 -12.63 -16.61
N TYR A 205 -4.49 -11.64 -16.87
CA TYR A 205 -4.85 -10.65 -15.84
C TYR A 205 -5.75 -11.24 -14.77
N TYR A 206 -6.65 -12.16 -15.13
CA TYR A 206 -7.37 -12.97 -14.15
C TYR A 206 -6.40 -13.81 -13.30
N GLN A 207 -5.40 -14.45 -13.92
CA GLN A 207 -4.40 -15.23 -13.18
C GLN A 207 -3.57 -14.36 -12.23
N HIS A 208 -3.19 -13.15 -12.63
CA HIS A 208 -2.51 -12.17 -11.77
C HIS A 208 -3.38 -11.79 -10.57
N TYR A 209 -4.68 -11.54 -10.80
CA TYR A 209 -5.62 -11.28 -9.72
C TYR A 209 -5.71 -12.46 -8.74
N ILE A 210 -5.81 -13.71 -9.23
CA ILE A 210 -5.84 -14.89 -8.36
C ILE A 210 -4.54 -15.06 -7.58
N LYS A 211 -3.38 -14.79 -8.18
CA LYS A 211 -2.09 -14.76 -7.46
C LYS A 211 -2.09 -13.71 -6.36
N LEU A 212 -2.63 -12.51 -6.62
CA LEU A 212 -2.81 -11.48 -5.60
C LEU A 212 -3.73 -11.97 -4.46
N VAL A 213 -4.88 -12.57 -4.77
CA VAL A 213 -5.80 -13.11 -3.75
C VAL A 213 -5.10 -14.16 -2.89
N TRP A 214 -4.32 -15.05 -3.51
CA TRP A 214 -3.55 -16.05 -2.79
C TRP A 214 -2.49 -15.43 -1.88
N LEU A 215 -1.76 -14.41 -2.34
CA LEU A 215 -0.82 -13.63 -1.53
C LEU A 215 -1.48 -12.99 -0.33
N LEU A 216 -2.64 -12.36 -0.55
CA LEU A 216 -3.39 -11.69 0.51
C LEU A 216 -3.89 -12.69 1.56
N ASN A 217 -4.30 -13.89 1.16
CA ASN A 217 -4.66 -14.95 2.10
C ASN A 217 -3.47 -15.36 2.97
N ILE A 218 -2.25 -15.46 2.43
CA ILE A 218 -1.03 -15.69 3.23
C ILE A 218 -0.81 -14.54 4.22
N CYS A 219 -0.89 -13.30 3.76
CA CYS A 219 -0.69 -12.12 4.62
C CYS A 219 -1.72 -12.00 5.77
N LEU A 220 -2.88 -12.63 5.64
CA LEU A 220 -3.95 -12.62 6.64
C LEU A 220 -3.86 -13.79 7.63
N GLN A 221 -2.91 -14.71 7.45
CA GLN A 221 -2.67 -15.77 8.42
C GLN A 221 -2.19 -15.19 9.75
N PHE A 222 -2.57 -15.85 10.85
CA PHE A 222 -2.11 -15.47 12.18
C PHE A 222 -0.59 -15.60 12.32
N GLU A 223 -0.02 -16.64 11.68
CA GLU A 223 1.41 -16.89 11.60
C GLU A 223 1.77 -17.23 10.14
N ILE A 224 2.90 -16.72 9.68
CA ILE A 224 3.43 -16.97 8.34
C ILE A 224 4.72 -17.77 8.49
N SER A 225 4.79 -18.92 7.83
CA SER A 225 6.00 -19.75 7.83
C SER A 225 6.95 -19.38 6.68
N VAL A 226 8.21 -19.79 6.79
CA VAL A 226 9.17 -19.67 5.67
C VAL A 226 8.69 -20.43 4.44
N ASN A 227 7.98 -21.55 4.62
CA ASN A 227 7.41 -22.31 3.51
C ASN A 227 6.30 -21.53 2.79
N ASP A 228 5.49 -20.75 3.51
CA ASP A 228 4.47 -19.90 2.89
C ASP A 228 5.13 -18.81 2.04
N ILE A 229 6.21 -18.21 2.55
CA ILE A 229 7.00 -17.21 1.82
C ILE A 229 7.63 -17.80 0.55
N GLN A 230 8.14 -19.03 0.61
CA GLN A 230 8.77 -19.69 -0.54
C GLN A 230 7.80 -20.13 -1.65
N ARG A 231 6.50 -20.21 -1.36
CA ARG A 231 5.48 -20.58 -2.34
C ARG A 231 5.09 -19.41 -3.25
N VAL A 232 5.46 -18.19 -2.84
CA VAL A 232 5.18 -16.91 -3.50
C VAL A 232 6.23 -16.61 -4.55
#